data_AF-X1J481-F1
#
_entry.id   AF-X1J481-F1
#
_cell.length_a   1.000
_cell.length_b   1.000
_cell.length_c   1.000
_cell.angle_alpha   90.00
_cell.angle_beta   90.00
_cell.angle_gamma   90.00
#
_symmetry.space_group_name_H-M   'P 1'
#
loop_
_entity.id
_entity.type
_entity.pdbx_description
1 polymer ?
#
loop_
_entity_poly.entity_id
_entity_poly.type
_entity_poly.pdbx_seq_one_letter_code
_entity_poly.pdbx_strand_id
1 'polypeptide(L)'
;MKKRKKRKFKKRYWLLIDLAIAIVIFALLLHKPGRYKPPEYTDDKLVSPYLTNILGPAIHNGAQREEPFELVVTQKGINEIIAWSKWPKESEGVRFSAPVVFFVPDRIELMGTANMKGV
;
A
#
# COMPACT_ATOMS: atom_id res chain seq x y z
N MET A 1 -55.88 21.70 -11.05
CA MET A 1 -54.48 22.10 -11.37
C MET A 1 -53.46 21.53 -10.34
N LYS A 2 -53.05 20.25 -10.37
CA LYS A 2 -52.11 19.69 -9.35
C LYS A 2 -51.10 18.63 -9.84
N LYS A 3 -50.84 18.47 -11.14
CA LYS A 3 -49.89 17.44 -11.67
C LYS A 3 -48.44 17.92 -11.90
N ARG A 4 -48.15 19.23 -11.92
CA ARG A 4 -46.80 19.76 -12.27
C ARG A 4 -45.75 19.69 -11.14
N LYS A 5 -46.14 19.69 -9.85
CA LYS A 5 -45.19 19.73 -8.71
C LYS A 5 -44.40 18.42 -8.51
N LYS A 6 -45.02 17.26 -8.76
CA LYS A 6 -44.37 15.94 -8.59
C LYS A 6 -43.20 15.70 -9.54
N ARG A 7 -43.26 16.25 -10.77
CA ARG A 7 -42.20 16.06 -11.78
C ARG A 7 -40.91 16.82 -11.42
N LYS A 8 -41.01 17.98 -10.75
CA LYS A 8 -39.84 18.73 -10.24
C LYS A 8 -39.22 18.06 -9.01
N PHE A 9 -40.02 17.46 -8.12
CA PHE A 9 -39.52 16.70 -6.97
C PHE A 9 -38.79 15.42 -7.38
N LYS A 10 -39.31 14.68 -8.37
CA LYS A 10 -38.64 13.48 -8.90
C LYS A 10 -37.26 13.80 -9.51
N LYS A 11 -37.14 14.93 -10.23
CA LYS A 11 -35.86 15.39 -10.78
C LYS A 11 -34.86 15.79 -9.69
N ARG A 12 -35.30 16.47 -8.64
CA ARG A 12 -34.44 16.82 -7.49
C ARG A 12 -33.93 15.58 -6.76
N TYR A 13 -34.77 14.56 -6.63
CA TYR A 13 -34.39 13.29 -6.00
C TYR A 13 -33.30 12.55 -6.80
N TRP A 14 -33.44 12.47 -8.13
CA TRP A 14 -32.39 11.92 -9.00
C TRP A 14 -31.08 12.70 -8.90
N LEU A 15 -31.16 14.04 -8.87
CA LEU A 15 -29.99 14.91 -8.77
C LEU A 15 -29.26 14.74 -7.42
N LEU A 16 -29.98 14.44 -6.33
CA LEU A 16 -29.38 14.13 -5.03
C LEU A 16 -28.67 12.77 -5.01
N ILE A 17 -29.22 11.77 -5.71
CA ILE A 17 -28.56 10.46 -5.86
C ILE A 17 -27.26 10.62 -6.64
N ASP A 18 -27.30 11.32 -7.77
CA ASP A 18 -26.10 11.56 -8.59
C ASP A 18 -25.04 12.34 -7.79
N LEU A 19 -25.46 13.33 -6.99
CA LEU A 19 -24.56 14.07 -6.11
C LEU A 19 -23.94 13.18 -5.03
N ALA A 20 -24.72 12.29 -4.42
CA ALA A 20 -24.22 11.34 -3.42
C ALA A 20 -23.20 10.37 -4.03
N ILE A 21 -23.48 9.85 -5.24
CA ILE A 21 -22.55 8.99 -5.98
C ILE A 21 -21.26 9.74 -6.30
N ALA A 22 -21.35 10.98 -6.78
CA ALA A 22 -20.18 11.80 -7.06
C ALA A 22 -19.32 12.01 -5.80
N ILE A 23 -19.95 12.32 -4.66
CA ILE A 23 -19.23 12.47 -3.38
C ILE A 23 -18.52 11.18 -2.99
N VAL A 24 -19.18 10.02 -3.14
CA VAL A 24 -18.56 8.71 -2.83
C VAL A 24 -17.37 8.43 -3.75
N ILE A 25 -17.49 8.72 -5.04
CA ILE A 25 -16.39 8.55 -6.00
C ILE A 25 -15.22 9.47 -5.64
N PHE A 26 -15.48 10.76 -5.38
CA PHE A 26 -14.43 11.70 -4.96
C PHE A 26 -13.78 11.30 -3.63
N ALA A 27 -14.58 10.82 -2.68
CA ALA A 27 -14.07 10.31 -1.42
C ALA A 27 -13.16 9.09 -1.63
N LEU A 28 -13.55 8.14 -2.49
CA LEU A 28 -12.74 6.97 -2.84
C LEU A 28 -11.44 7.34 -3.56
N LEU A 29 -11.49 8.32 -4.49
CA LEU A 29 -10.30 8.81 -5.19
C LEU A 29 -9.31 9.52 -4.26
N LEU A 30 -9.80 10.19 -3.22
CA LEU A 30 -8.97 10.87 -2.22
C LEU A 30 -8.63 9.96 -1.02
N HIS A 31 -9.22 8.77 -0.93
CA HIS A 31 -8.99 7.87 0.19
C HIS A 31 -7.61 7.22 0.06
N LYS A 32 -6.66 7.70 0.84
CA LYS A 32 -5.46 6.91 1.15
C LYS A 32 -5.91 5.71 1.99
N PRO A 33 -5.62 4.47 1.59
CA PRO A 33 -6.02 3.30 2.36
C PRO A 33 -5.45 3.43 3.77
N GLY A 34 -6.30 3.39 4.80
CA GLY A 34 -5.91 3.67 6.20
C GLY A 34 -4.82 2.73 6.76
N ARG A 35 -4.53 1.64 6.05
CA ARG A 35 -3.44 0.71 6.36
C ARG A 35 -2.08 1.18 5.85
N TYR A 36 -2.02 2.04 4.84
CA TYR A 36 -0.77 2.51 4.25
C TYR A 36 -0.11 3.56 5.14
N LYS A 37 0.90 3.12 5.89
CA LYS A 37 1.79 3.97 6.68
C LYS A 37 3.22 3.57 6.31
N PRO A 38 3.89 4.32 5.43
CA PRO A 38 5.24 3.94 5.01
C PRO A 38 6.21 4.04 6.19
N PRO A 39 7.15 3.09 6.29
CA PRO A 39 8.21 3.16 7.29
C PRO A 39 9.11 4.37 7.00
N GLU A 40 9.70 4.94 8.06
CA GLU A 40 10.66 6.04 7.93
C GLU A 40 11.96 5.55 7.28
N TYR A 41 12.52 6.39 6.41
CA TYR A 41 13.81 6.13 5.80
C TYR A 41 14.94 6.29 6.83
N THR A 42 15.91 5.38 6.79
CA THR A 42 17.14 5.48 7.60
C THR A 42 18.35 5.33 6.67
N ASP A 43 19.22 6.34 6.63
CA ASP A 43 20.41 6.38 5.75
C ASP A 43 21.63 5.69 6.37
N ASP A 44 21.43 4.47 6.86
CA ASP A 44 22.51 3.72 7.48
C ASP A 44 23.13 2.80 6.42
N LYS A 45 24.45 2.94 6.17
CA LYS A 45 25.24 2.01 5.32
C LYS A 45 25.33 0.59 5.90
N LEU A 46 24.53 0.29 6.93
CA LEU A 46 24.54 -0.96 7.66
C LEU A 46 23.61 -1.97 6.97
N VAL A 47 23.82 -3.24 7.26
CA VAL A 47 22.87 -4.30 6.89
C VAL A 47 21.75 -4.30 7.94
N SER A 48 20.51 -4.52 7.50
CA SER A 48 19.37 -4.58 8.42
C SER A 48 19.59 -5.62 9.53
N PRO A 49 19.43 -5.25 10.82
CA PRO A 49 19.49 -6.20 11.92
C PRO A 49 18.51 -7.35 11.79
N TYR A 50 17.38 -7.13 11.11
CA TYR A 50 16.41 -8.18 10.84
C TYR A 50 16.99 -9.26 9.93
N LEU A 51 17.78 -8.86 8.93
CA LEU A 51 18.46 -9.81 8.05
C LEU A 51 19.59 -10.55 8.79
N THR A 52 20.40 -9.83 9.58
CA THR A 52 21.59 -10.42 10.21
C THR A 52 21.31 -11.20 11.49
N ASN A 53 20.38 -10.75 12.32
CA ASN A 53 20.18 -11.30 13.67
C ASN A 53 18.97 -12.24 13.74
N ILE A 54 18.03 -12.13 12.80
CA ILE A 54 16.80 -12.94 12.80
C ILE A 54 16.81 -13.93 11.63
N LEU A 55 16.79 -13.45 10.39
CA LEU A 55 16.66 -14.34 9.22
C LEU A 55 17.93 -15.15 8.95
N GLY A 56 19.11 -14.52 9.02
CA GLY A 56 20.39 -15.18 8.75
C GLY A 56 20.61 -16.43 9.60
N PRO A 57 20.52 -16.34 10.93
CA PRO A 57 20.67 -17.50 11.81
C PRO A 57 19.58 -18.56 11.58
N ALA A 58 18.33 -18.17 11.35
CA ALA A 58 17.24 -19.10 11.10
C ALA A 58 17.47 -19.92 9.81
N ILE A 59 17.88 -19.25 8.73
CA ILE A 59 18.20 -19.90 7.46
C ILE A 59 19.42 -20.80 7.61
N HIS A 60 20.49 -20.29 8.23
CA HIS A 60 21.73 -21.06 8.42
C HIS A 60 21.48 -22.33 9.24
N ASN A 61 20.80 -22.21 10.38
CA ASN A 61 20.52 -23.32 11.27
C ASN A 61 19.51 -24.31 10.67
N GLY A 62 18.55 -23.82 9.87
CA GLY A 62 17.60 -24.68 9.15
C GLY A 62 18.27 -25.48 8.05
N ALA A 63 19.09 -24.80 7.22
CA ALA A 63 19.81 -25.44 6.12
C ALA A 63 20.79 -26.53 6.59
N GLN A 64 21.41 -26.36 7.77
CA GLN A 64 22.31 -27.35 8.36
C GLN A 64 21.64 -28.69 8.72
N ARG A 65 20.31 -28.72 8.87
CA ARG A 65 19.59 -29.93 9.28
C ARG A 65 19.25 -30.86 8.12
N GLU A 66 19.45 -30.42 6.87
CA GLU A 66 19.10 -31.17 5.65
C GLU A 66 17.64 -31.68 5.60
N GLU A 67 16.76 -31.05 6.37
CA GLU A 67 15.33 -31.36 6.48
C GLU A 67 14.50 -30.12 6.13
N PRO A 68 13.24 -30.28 5.72
CA PRO A 68 12.33 -29.15 5.58
C PRO A 68 12.22 -28.38 6.90
N PHE A 69 12.39 -27.06 6.85
CA PHE A 69 12.30 -26.19 8.02
C PHE A 69 11.33 -25.04 7.78
N GLU A 70 10.79 -24.51 8.87
CA GLU A 70 9.91 -23.34 8.85
C GLU A 70 10.73 -22.06 9.04
N LEU A 71 10.43 -21.04 8.23
CA LEU A 71 11.01 -19.71 8.36
C LEU A 71 9.90 -18.69 8.57
N VAL A 72 9.90 -18.04 9.73
CA VAL A 72 8.92 -17.00 10.05
C VAL A 72 9.40 -15.65 9.55
N VAL A 73 8.80 -15.18 8.46
CA VAL A 73 9.04 -13.84 7.91
C VAL A 73 7.99 -12.87 8.45
N THR A 74 8.43 -11.71 8.93
CA THR A 74 7.55 -10.69 9.52
C THR A 74 7.38 -9.51 8.57
N GLN A 75 6.15 -9.00 8.48
CA GLN A 75 5.84 -7.82 7.67
C GLN A 75 6.68 -6.60 8.12
N LYS A 76 6.86 -6.43 9.43
CA LYS A 76 7.66 -5.35 10.01
C LYS A 76 9.11 -5.41 9.51
N GLY A 77 9.77 -6.56 9.65
CA GLY A 77 11.18 -6.69 9.28
C GLY A 77 11.44 -6.51 7.78
N ILE A 78 10.53 -7.00 6.92
CA ILE A 78 10.61 -6.75 5.47
C ILE A 78 10.44 -5.26 5.16
N ASN A 79 9.46 -4.58 5.78
CA ASN A 79 9.25 -3.16 5.56
C ASN A 79 10.42 -2.30 6.06
N GLU A 80 11.06 -2.67 7.17
CA GLU A 80 12.29 -2.01 7.63
C GLU A 80 13.42 -2.14 6.61
N ILE A 81 13.66 -3.34 6.04
CA ILE A 81 14.66 -3.54 4.97
C ILE A 81 14.34 -2.67 3.75
N ILE A 82 13.07 -2.62 3.33
CA ILE A 82 12.64 -1.81 2.19
C ILE A 82 12.87 -0.32 2.47
N ALA A 83 12.61 0.13 3.70
CA ALA A 83 12.79 1.51 4.12
C ALA A 83 14.25 1.97 4.06
N TRP A 84 15.21 1.06 4.23
CA TRP A 84 16.65 1.37 4.18
C TRP A 84 17.15 1.59 2.74
N SER A 85 16.38 1.15 1.74
CA SER A 85 16.72 1.45 0.34
C SER A 85 16.51 2.94 0.05
N LYS A 86 17.35 3.50 -0.82
CA LYS A 86 17.19 4.89 -1.29
C LYS A 86 15.93 5.01 -2.12
N TRP A 87 14.89 5.57 -1.51
CA TRP A 87 13.66 6.01 -2.16
C TRP A 87 13.60 7.54 -2.14
N PRO A 88 12.98 8.18 -3.14
CA PRO A 88 12.31 7.60 -4.29
C PRO A 88 13.26 7.12 -5.40
N LYS A 89 12.77 6.24 -6.28
CA LYS A 89 13.47 5.81 -7.50
C LYS A 89 12.72 6.33 -8.72
N GLU A 90 13.45 6.77 -9.74
CA GLU A 90 12.90 7.21 -11.02
C GLU A 90 13.22 6.20 -12.11
N SER A 91 12.23 5.83 -12.91
CA SER A 91 12.36 4.97 -14.09
C SER A 91 11.37 5.40 -15.15
N GLU A 92 11.80 5.61 -16.39
CA GLU A 92 10.92 5.88 -17.55
C GLU A 92 9.88 7.02 -17.32
N GLY A 93 10.27 8.08 -16.60
CA GLY A 93 9.37 9.20 -16.29
C GLY A 93 8.37 8.96 -15.15
N VAL A 94 8.45 7.79 -14.50
CA VAL A 94 7.70 7.43 -13.30
C VAL A 94 8.60 7.55 -12.06
N ARG A 95 8.18 8.35 -11.09
CA ARG A 95 8.82 8.44 -9.77
C ARG A 95 8.07 7.56 -8.78
N PHE A 96 8.69 6.48 -8.34
CA PHE A 96 8.14 5.54 -7.36
C PHE A 96 8.72 5.81 -5.96
N SER A 97 7.85 5.86 -4.96
CA SER A 97 8.19 6.34 -3.61
C SER A 97 7.42 5.59 -2.53
N ALA A 98 8.01 5.54 -1.33
CA ALA A 98 7.40 5.00 -0.12
C ALA A 98 6.77 3.58 -0.27
N PRO A 99 7.53 2.57 -0.75
CA PRO A 99 6.98 1.23 -0.86
C PRO A 99 6.71 0.59 0.50
N VAL A 100 5.67 -0.23 0.55
CA VAL A 100 5.24 -1.01 1.72
C VAL A 100 4.72 -2.36 1.28
N VAL A 101 5.10 -3.41 1.99
CA VAL A 101 4.61 -4.77 1.86
C VAL A 101 3.56 -5.05 2.94
N PHE A 102 2.43 -5.64 2.54
CA PHE A 102 1.39 -6.16 3.42
C PHE A 102 1.25 -7.66 3.27
N PHE A 103 1.22 -8.36 4.40
CA PHE A 103 0.82 -9.76 4.46
C PHE A 103 -0.66 -9.80 4.74
N VAL A 104 -1.41 -10.31 3.78
CA VAL A 104 -2.86 -10.53 3.88
C VAL A 104 -3.11 -12.03 3.68
N PRO A 105 -4.30 -12.56 4.04
CA PRO A 105 -4.57 -13.98 3.83
C PRO A 105 -4.29 -14.39 2.37
N ASP A 106 -3.50 -15.45 2.22
CA ASP A 106 -3.11 -16.12 0.98
C ASP A 106 -2.27 -15.32 -0.03
N ARG A 107 -1.87 -14.08 0.28
CA ARG A 107 -1.03 -13.28 -0.65
C ARG A 107 -0.21 -12.20 0.05
N ILE A 108 0.77 -11.69 -0.70
CA ILE A 108 1.60 -10.55 -0.32
C ILE A 108 1.25 -9.39 -1.26
N GLU A 109 0.89 -8.25 -0.69
CA GLU A 109 0.58 -7.03 -1.44
C GLU A 109 1.76 -6.05 -1.34
N LEU A 110 2.24 -5.54 -2.47
CA LEU A 110 3.20 -4.45 -2.53
C LEU A 110 2.47 -3.16 -2.93
N MET A 111 2.56 -2.14 -2.09
CA MET A 111 1.98 -0.82 -2.31
C MET A 111 3.07 0.23 -2.39
N GLY A 112 2.86 1.29 -3.15
CA GLY A 112 3.76 2.44 -3.20
C GLY A 112 3.13 3.61 -3.94
N THR A 113 3.72 4.78 -3.81
CA THR A 113 3.25 6.00 -4.46
C THR A 113 4.01 6.20 -5.77
N ALA A 114 3.29 6.16 -6.88
CA ALA A 114 3.82 6.48 -8.21
C ALA A 114 3.36 7.88 -8.63
N ASN A 115 4.30 8.72 -9.06
CA ASN A 115 4.04 9.99 -9.69
C ASN A 115 4.52 9.93 -11.15
N MET A 116 3.60 10.12 -12.09
CA MET A 116 3.88 10.15 -13.51
C MET A 116 3.91 11.61 -13.97
N LYS A 117 4.98 12.03 -14.65
CA LYS A 117 4.94 13.29 -15.39
C LYS A 117 3.98 13.08 -16.57
N GLY A 118 2.85 13.78 -16.56
CA GLY A 118 1.93 13.78 -17.70
C GLY A 118 2.66 14.26 -18.95
N VAL A 119 2.51 13.53 -20.05
CA VAL A 119 2.86 13.99 -21.39
C VAL A 119 1.81 15.00 -21.84
#